data_AF-A0A6M4H4P2-F1
#
_entry.id   AF-A0A6M4H4P2-F1
#
_cell.length_a   1.000
_cell.length_b   1.000
_cell.length_c   1.000
_cell.angle_alpha   90.00
_cell.angle_beta   90.00
_cell.angle_gamma   90.00
#
_symmetry.space_group_name_H-M   'P 1'
#
loop_
_entity.id
_entity.type
_entity.pdbx_description
1 polymer ?
#
loop_
_entity_poly.entity_id
_entity_poly.type
_entity_poly.pdbx_seq_one_letter_code
_entity_poly.pdbx_strand_id
1 'polypeptide(L)'
;MKIAACVVLAALLASCGGIPLRSVPQLVSLQGKLLDANPAEFMLAVQADTRLSPKADQVPVLRLSIKPREPGSFEAVDKALPMRLSILQTGLDGLEPAPANRRWFLYSFSPESQAELSKFQAYFRKIRDEQKGKGGGGGSVSVSISQEGVAARDPALADTRWESWLRVSRADGFFEIWSGTIGDLLAQADKSPKQ
;
A
#
# COMPACT_ATOMS: atom_id res chain seq x y z
N MET A 1 -8.02 -26.04 27.89
CA MET A 1 -6.91 -26.57 27.06
C MET A 1 -6.64 -25.61 25.91
N LYS A 2 -5.37 -25.32 25.64
CA LYS A 2 -4.88 -24.21 24.80
C LYS A 2 -5.24 -24.41 23.32
N ILE A 3 -5.91 -23.44 22.69
CA ILE A 3 -6.11 -23.40 21.24
C ILE A 3 -4.88 -22.70 20.64
N ALA A 4 -4.01 -23.48 20.01
CA ALA A 4 -2.88 -22.98 19.25
C ALA A 4 -3.37 -22.39 17.93
N ALA A 5 -3.41 -21.05 17.84
CA ALA A 5 -3.57 -20.35 16.57
C ALA A 5 -2.23 -20.39 15.83
N CYS A 6 -2.11 -21.29 14.86
CA CYS A 6 -1.00 -21.29 13.90
C CYS A 6 -1.10 -20.05 13.01
N VAL A 7 -0.37 -18.99 13.38
CA VAL A 7 0.01 -17.92 12.46
C VAL A 7 1.06 -18.51 11.51
N VAL A 8 0.64 -18.94 10.33
CA VAL A 8 1.57 -19.35 9.27
C VAL A 8 2.12 -18.08 8.63
N LEU A 9 3.20 -17.55 9.22
CA LEU A 9 4.05 -16.54 8.60
C LEU A 9 5.10 -17.27 7.76
N ALA A 10 4.74 -17.64 6.53
CA ALA A 10 5.66 -18.25 5.58
C ALA A 10 6.64 -17.18 5.08
N ALA A 11 7.75 -16.98 5.80
CA ALA A 11 8.89 -16.18 5.39
C ALA A 11 9.69 -16.93 4.31
N LEU A 12 9.30 -16.79 3.04
CA LEU A 12 10.12 -17.21 1.91
C LEU A 12 11.22 -16.17 1.67
N LEU A 13 12.37 -16.42 2.30
CA LEU A 13 13.65 -15.78 2.01
C LEU A 13 14.18 -16.26 0.65
N ALA A 14 14.00 -15.47 -0.42
CA ALA A 14 14.86 -15.42 -1.61
C ALA A 14 14.37 -14.39 -2.65
N SER A 15 14.52 -13.09 -2.36
CA SER A 15 15.10 -12.08 -3.27
C SER A 15 15.37 -10.82 -2.43
N CYS A 16 16.49 -10.13 -2.63
CA CYS A 16 16.91 -9.00 -1.78
C CYS A 16 16.15 -7.69 -2.09
N GLY A 17 14.85 -7.81 -2.32
CA GLY A 17 13.88 -6.73 -2.25
C GLY A 17 12.74 -7.14 -1.30
N GLY A 18 12.49 -6.36 -0.25
CA GLY A 18 11.56 -6.78 0.80
C GLY A 18 11.08 -5.66 1.70
N ILE A 19 10.11 -6.02 2.54
CA ILE A 19 9.57 -5.14 3.59
C ILE A 19 10.69 -4.83 4.59
N PRO A 20 11.04 -3.55 4.83
CA PRO A 20 12.05 -3.18 5.80
C PRO A 20 11.64 -3.55 7.23
N LEU A 21 12.54 -4.16 8.00
CA LEU A 21 12.26 -4.57 9.39
C LEU A 21 11.83 -3.39 10.28
N ARG A 22 12.42 -2.20 10.04
CA ARG A 22 12.06 -0.95 10.73
C ARG A 22 10.61 -0.53 10.54
N SER A 23 9.98 -1.01 9.48
CA SER A 23 8.62 -0.61 9.08
C SER A 23 7.55 -1.62 9.46
N VAL A 24 7.94 -2.79 9.97
CA VAL A 24 7.00 -3.85 10.37
C VAL A 24 5.94 -3.34 11.36
N PRO A 25 6.29 -2.60 12.44
CA PRO A 25 5.28 -2.08 13.36
C PRO A 25 4.28 -1.14 12.67
N GLN A 26 4.76 -0.28 11.78
CA GLN A 26 3.92 0.64 11.01
C GLN A 26 2.98 -0.12 10.07
N LEU A 27 3.49 -1.16 9.40
CA LEU A 27 2.72 -2.02 8.49
C LEU A 27 1.66 -2.86 9.21
N VAL A 28 1.95 -3.37 10.40
CA VAL A 28 0.95 -4.08 11.23
C VAL A 28 -0.17 -3.12 11.63
N SER A 29 0.16 -1.88 11.97
CA SER A 29 -0.84 -0.85 12.32
C SER A 29 -1.53 -0.22 11.10
N LEU A 30 -1.01 -0.44 9.89
CA LEU A 30 -1.43 0.26 8.67
C LEU A 30 -2.92 0.07 8.39
N GLN A 31 -3.44 -1.13 8.59
CA GLN A 31 -4.86 -1.41 8.36
C GLN A 31 -5.74 -0.53 9.26
N GLY A 32 -5.45 -0.46 10.56
CA GLY A 32 -6.15 0.41 11.50
C GLY A 32 -5.97 1.88 11.16
N LYS A 33 -4.73 2.32 10.92
CA LYS A 33 -4.41 3.71 10.58
C LYS A 33 -5.13 4.16 9.31
N LEU A 34 -5.15 3.34 8.27
CA LEU A 34 -5.82 3.66 7.01
C LEU A 34 -7.32 3.84 7.19
N LEU A 35 -7.94 3.11 8.11
CA LEU A 35 -9.36 3.19 8.35
C LEU A 35 -9.78 4.49 9.06
N ASP A 36 -8.87 5.07 9.84
CA ASP A 36 -9.12 6.27 10.64
C ASP A 36 -8.47 7.53 10.05
N ALA A 37 -7.57 7.39 9.07
CA ALA A 37 -6.85 8.49 8.47
C ALA A 37 -7.68 9.34 7.50
N ASN A 38 -7.31 10.61 7.40
CA ASN A 38 -7.83 11.52 6.38
C ASN A 38 -7.33 11.09 4.99
N PRO A 39 -8.22 10.73 4.04
CA PRO A 39 -7.82 10.32 2.69
C PRO A 39 -6.97 11.34 1.93
N ALA A 40 -7.11 12.64 2.24
CA ALA A 40 -6.33 13.70 1.62
C ALA A 40 -4.86 13.74 2.08
N GLU A 41 -4.53 13.09 3.21
CA GLU A 41 -3.16 13.04 3.74
C GLU A 41 -2.36 11.85 3.20
N PHE A 42 -3.05 10.89 2.59
CA PHE A 42 -2.44 9.68 2.07
C PHE A 42 -1.54 9.99 0.87
N MET A 43 -0.27 9.64 1.01
CA MET A 43 0.73 9.84 -0.03
C MET A 43 1.66 8.64 -0.15
N LEU A 44 2.02 8.30 -1.38
CA LEU A 44 3.06 7.34 -1.69
C LEU A 44 4.22 8.10 -2.34
N ALA A 45 5.40 7.98 -1.76
CA ALA A 45 6.63 8.48 -2.32
C ALA A 45 7.45 7.32 -2.88
N VAL A 46 7.86 7.43 -4.13
CA VAL A 46 8.72 6.46 -4.81
C VAL A 46 10.05 7.14 -5.12
N GLN A 47 11.16 6.57 -4.66
CA GLN A 47 12.49 6.99 -5.08
C GLN A 47 13.03 6.01 -6.13
N ALA A 48 13.18 6.50 -7.36
CA ALA A 48 13.67 5.70 -8.48
C ALA A 48 14.67 6.51 -9.33
N ASP A 49 15.32 5.83 -10.29
CA ASP A 49 16.28 6.40 -11.23
C ASP A 49 15.68 7.60 -11.99
N THR A 50 16.46 8.65 -12.25
CA THR A 50 16.00 9.86 -12.96
C THR A 50 15.59 9.61 -14.40
N ARG A 51 16.07 8.52 -15.02
CA ARG A 51 15.66 8.08 -16.36
C ARG A 51 14.24 7.53 -16.38
N LEU A 52 13.67 7.19 -15.21
CA LEU A 52 12.28 6.77 -15.11
C LEU A 52 11.35 7.96 -15.39
N SER A 53 10.44 7.78 -16.33
CA SER A 53 9.38 8.74 -16.64
C SER A 53 8.01 8.07 -16.52
N PRO A 54 7.32 8.22 -15.37
CA PRO A 54 5.98 7.68 -15.18
C PRO A 54 5.02 8.28 -16.19
N LYS A 55 4.28 7.42 -16.89
CA LYS A 55 3.22 7.86 -17.79
C LYS A 55 1.96 8.20 -16.98
N ALA A 56 1.07 9.02 -17.56
CA ALA A 56 -0.14 9.48 -16.88
C ALA A 56 -1.13 8.33 -16.57
N ASP A 57 -1.12 7.27 -17.37
CA ASP A 57 -1.90 6.04 -17.20
C ASP A 57 -1.21 5.00 -16.30
N GLN A 58 0.04 5.27 -15.91
CA GLN A 58 0.90 4.39 -15.12
C GLN A 58 1.00 4.93 -13.70
N VAL A 59 0.01 4.58 -12.89
CA VAL A 59 -0.12 5.06 -11.51
C VAL A 59 -0.16 3.92 -10.50
N PRO A 60 0.31 4.15 -9.26
CA PRO A 60 0.08 3.21 -8.18
C PRO A 60 -1.42 3.06 -7.88
N VAL A 61 -1.82 1.88 -7.44
CA VAL A 61 -3.22 1.58 -7.09
C VAL A 61 -3.26 1.02 -5.68
N LEU A 62 -4.02 1.68 -4.79
CA LEU A 62 -4.36 1.12 -3.49
C LEU A 62 -5.52 0.14 -3.68
N ARG A 63 -5.28 -1.14 -3.41
CA ARG A 63 -6.31 -2.18 -3.42
C ARG A 63 -6.78 -2.46 -2.00
N LEU A 64 -8.10 -2.45 -1.83
CA LEU A 64 -8.80 -2.63 -0.58
C LEU A 64 -9.80 -3.75 -0.73
N SER A 65 -9.73 -4.76 0.13
CA SER A 65 -10.74 -5.81 0.17
C SER A 65 -11.25 -6.03 1.59
N ILE A 66 -12.57 -6.24 1.70
CA ILE A 66 -13.23 -6.71 2.92
C ILE A 66 -13.96 -7.98 2.52
N LYS A 67 -13.64 -9.10 3.18
CA LYS A 67 -14.30 -10.39 2.93
C LYS A 67 -14.92 -10.92 4.23
N PRO A 68 -16.20 -11.32 4.21
CA PRO A 68 -16.81 -11.97 5.35
C PRO A 68 -16.19 -13.35 5.56
N ARG A 69 -16.03 -13.75 6.83
CA ARG A 69 -15.62 -15.13 7.16
C ARG A 69 -16.71 -16.12 6.79
N GLU A 70 -17.97 -15.74 7.03
CA GLU A 70 -19.16 -16.53 6.68
C GLU A 70 -19.85 -15.84 5.50
N PRO A 71 -19.94 -16.49 4.32
CA PRO A 71 -20.59 -15.90 3.15
C PRO A 71 -22.00 -15.38 3.48
N GLY A 72 -22.27 -14.13 3.12
CA GLY A 72 -23.56 -13.48 3.38
C GLY A 72 -23.68 -12.76 4.72
N SER A 73 -22.67 -12.81 5.60
CA SER A 73 -22.72 -12.07 6.88
C SER A 73 -22.65 -10.54 6.70
N PHE A 74 -21.99 -10.10 5.63
CA PHE A 74 -22.00 -8.73 5.12
C PHE A 74 -21.51 -8.76 3.66
N GLU A 75 -21.70 -7.65 2.94
CA GLU A 75 -21.28 -7.52 1.54
C GLU A 75 -19.76 -7.46 1.43
N ALA A 76 -19.18 -8.36 0.61
CA ALA A 76 -17.77 -8.30 0.30
C ALA A 76 -17.48 -7.08 -0.58
N VAL A 77 -16.42 -6.36 -0.26
CA VAL A 77 -16.01 -5.17 -1.03
C VAL A 77 -14.63 -5.43 -1.60
N ASP A 78 -14.44 -5.09 -2.87
CA ASP A 78 -13.14 -5.00 -3.51
C ASP A 78 -13.07 -3.66 -4.26
N LYS A 79 -12.06 -2.86 -3.95
CA LYS A 79 -11.87 -1.52 -4.50
C LYS A 79 -10.42 -1.33 -4.92
N ALA A 80 -10.26 -0.84 -6.14
CA ALA A 80 -9.00 -0.36 -6.67
C ALA A 80 -9.06 1.17 -6.74
N LEU A 81 -8.24 1.84 -5.94
CA LEU A 81 -8.17 3.30 -5.86
C LEU A 81 -6.88 3.79 -6.53
N PRO A 82 -6.96 4.32 -7.77
CA PRO A 82 -5.79 4.84 -8.44
C PRO A 82 -5.28 6.11 -7.74
N MET A 83 -3.97 6.22 -7.63
CA MET A 83 -3.32 7.45 -7.20
C MET A 83 -3.02 8.32 -8.43
N ARG A 84 -2.63 9.57 -8.20
CA ARG A 84 -2.15 10.48 -9.24
C ARG A 84 -0.81 11.06 -8.84
N LEU A 85 0.06 11.29 -9.82
CA LEU A 85 1.32 11.98 -9.61
C LEU A 85 1.03 13.40 -9.08
N SER A 86 1.52 13.70 -7.89
CA SER A 86 1.49 15.04 -7.30
C SER A 86 2.64 15.85 -7.87
N ILE A 87 2.29 16.91 -8.58
CA ILE A 87 3.25 17.86 -9.16
C ILE A 87 3.79 18.81 -8.08
N LEU A 88 3.05 18.96 -6.98
CA LEU A 88 3.48 19.71 -5.80
C LEU A 88 4.36 18.80 -4.94
N GLN A 89 5.66 19.10 -4.87
CA GLN A 89 6.61 18.51 -3.92
C GLN A 89 6.48 19.11 -2.51
N THR A 90 5.25 19.33 -2.06
CA THR A 90 4.99 19.80 -0.70
C THR A 90 4.80 18.60 0.22
N GLY A 91 5.40 18.67 1.42
CA GLY A 91 5.33 17.59 2.40
C GLY A 91 6.23 16.41 2.07
N LEU A 92 7.52 16.64 1.90
CA LEU A 92 8.58 15.62 1.90
C LEU A 92 9.02 15.27 3.34
N ASP A 93 8.20 15.57 4.35
CA ASP A 93 8.56 15.47 5.76
C ASP A 93 8.94 14.02 6.12
N GLY A 94 10.20 13.80 6.49
CA GLY A 94 10.76 12.48 6.79
C GLY A 94 11.38 11.74 5.59
N LEU A 95 11.36 12.33 4.39
CA LEU A 95 12.10 11.80 3.23
C LEU A 95 13.46 12.47 3.11
N GLU A 96 14.51 11.65 3.04
CA GLU A 96 15.85 12.15 2.75
C GLU A 96 15.94 12.72 1.33
N PRO A 97 16.77 13.75 1.08
CA PRO A 97 17.01 14.25 -0.27
C PRO A 97 17.42 13.13 -1.23
N ALA A 98 16.86 13.13 -2.44
CA ALA A 98 17.21 12.12 -3.43
C ALA A 98 18.67 12.28 -3.89
N PRO A 99 19.44 11.19 -3.99
CA PRO A 99 20.77 11.20 -4.60
C PRO A 99 20.74 11.73 -6.05
N ALA A 100 21.88 12.21 -6.57
CA ALA A 100 21.96 12.92 -7.86
C ALA A 100 21.40 12.14 -9.09
N ASN A 101 21.38 10.81 -9.04
CA ASN A 101 20.87 9.94 -10.10
C ASN A 101 19.45 9.39 -9.82
N ARG A 102 18.81 9.86 -8.75
CA ARG A 102 17.47 9.42 -8.33
C ARG A 102 16.58 10.63 -8.10
N ARG A 103 15.27 10.40 -8.15
CA ARG A 103 14.28 11.44 -7.82
C ARG A 103 13.09 10.85 -7.09
N TRP A 104 12.44 11.70 -6.31
CA TRP A 104 11.17 11.39 -5.65
C TRP A 104 10.00 11.63 -6.60
N PHE A 105 9.16 10.62 -6.76
CA PHE A 105 7.85 10.70 -7.38
C PHE A 105 6.82 10.62 -6.25
N LEU A 106 6.03 11.67 -6.08
CA LEU A 106 4.98 11.70 -5.07
C LEU A 106 3.64 11.39 -5.72
N TYR A 107 2.86 10.52 -5.10
CA TYR A 107 1.52 10.17 -5.52
C TYR A 107 0.56 10.47 -4.39
N SER A 108 -0.62 10.97 -4.73
CA SER A 108 -1.72 11.26 -3.80
C SER A 108 -3.04 10.82 -4.42
N PHE A 109 -4.11 10.68 -3.63
CA PHE A 109 -5.41 10.37 -4.20
C PHE A 109 -6.02 11.56 -4.96
N SER A 110 -6.72 11.26 -6.06
CA SER A 110 -7.68 12.21 -6.65
C SER A 110 -8.85 12.46 -5.69
N PRO A 111 -9.59 13.58 -5.84
CA PRO A 111 -10.81 13.79 -5.07
C PRO A 111 -11.81 12.62 -5.17
N GLU A 112 -11.92 11.95 -6.33
CA GLU A 112 -12.80 10.78 -6.45
C GLU A 112 -12.31 9.61 -5.61
N SER A 113 -11.00 9.31 -5.67
CA SER A 113 -10.42 8.22 -4.89
C SER A 113 -10.46 8.50 -3.38
N GLN A 114 -10.35 9.76 -2.97
CA GLN A 114 -10.54 10.18 -1.57
C GLN A 114 -11.98 9.93 -1.09
N ALA A 115 -12.96 10.23 -1.95
CA ALA A 115 -14.36 9.99 -1.65
C ALA A 115 -14.67 8.48 -1.55
N GLU A 116 -14.13 7.66 -2.46
CA GLU A 116 -14.28 6.20 -2.40
C GLU A 116 -13.60 5.61 -1.15
N LEU A 117 -12.41 6.09 -0.77
CA LEU A 117 -11.78 5.67 0.48
C LEU A 117 -12.64 6.06 1.70
N SER A 118 -13.19 7.27 1.72
CA SER A 118 -14.07 7.73 2.81
C SER A 118 -15.32 6.83 2.95
N LYS A 119 -15.94 6.43 1.83
CA LYS A 119 -17.07 5.50 1.82
C LYS A 119 -16.66 4.12 2.35
N PHE A 120 -15.52 3.60 1.90
CA PHE A 120 -14.98 2.32 2.35
C PHE A 120 -14.72 2.33 3.87
N GLN A 121 -14.09 3.39 4.39
CA GLN A 121 -13.85 3.57 5.82
C GLN A 121 -15.15 3.61 6.64
N ALA A 122 -16.16 4.34 6.16
CA ALA A 122 -17.47 4.41 6.81
C ALA A 122 -18.17 3.04 6.82
N TYR A 123 -18.10 2.31 5.70
CA TYR A 123 -18.65 0.96 5.59
C TYR A 123 -17.97 -0.02 6.55
N PHE A 124 -16.64 0.02 6.62
CA PHE A 124 -15.89 -0.82 7.56
C PHE A 124 -16.25 -0.52 9.03
N ARG A 125 -16.35 0.76 9.41
CA ARG A 125 -16.77 1.14 10.77
C ARG A 125 -18.16 0.58 11.11
N LYS A 126 -19.11 0.70 10.17
CA LYS A 126 -20.45 0.14 10.33
C LYS A 126 -20.41 -1.37 10.58
N ILE A 127 -19.71 -2.13 9.74
CA ILE A 127 -19.58 -3.60 9.93
C ILE A 127 -18.93 -3.91 11.28
N ARG A 128 -17.82 -3.25 11.61
CA ARG A 128 -17.09 -3.48 12.88
C ARG A 128 -18.02 -3.28 14.09
N ASP A 129 -18.84 -2.24 14.06
CA ASP A 129 -19.76 -1.92 15.14
C ASP A 129 -20.94 -2.90 15.20
N GLU A 130 -21.49 -3.33 14.06
CA GLU A 130 -22.58 -4.32 13.96
C GLU A 130 -22.15 -5.75 14.38
N GLN A 131 -20.87 -6.06 14.23
CA GLN A 131 -20.27 -7.34 14.60
C GLN A 131 -19.72 -7.35 16.04
N LYS A 132 -19.62 -6.19 16.69
CA LYS A 132 -19.12 -6.08 18.07
C LYS A 132 -20.04 -6.84 19.04
N GLY A 133 -19.53 -7.91 19.63
CA GLY A 133 -20.25 -8.75 20.60
C GLY A 133 -20.96 -9.97 20.01
N LYS A 134 -20.97 -10.15 18.69
CA LYS A 134 -21.46 -11.38 18.04
C LYS A 134 -20.26 -12.31 17.83
N GLY A 135 -20.25 -13.47 18.49
CA GLY A 135 -19.14 -14.44 18.47
C GLY A 135 -18.73 -14.99 17.09
N GLY A 136 -19.44 -14.63 16.01
CA GLY A 136 -19.13 -14.96 14.62
C GLY A 136 -18.55 -13.80 13.78
N GLY A 137 -18.27 -12.64 14.37
CA GLY A 137 -17.90 -11.39 13.68
C GLY A 137 -16.49 -11.32 13.09
N GLY A 138 -16.04 -12.41 12.46
CA GLY A 138 -14.78 -12.45 11.73
C GLY A 138 -14.97 -12.01 10.28
N GLY A 139 -14.05 -11.18 9.80
CA GLY A 139 -13.84 -10.87 8.38
C GLY A 139 -12.37 -10.55 8.16
N SER A 140 -11.89 -10.63 6.93
CA SER A 140 -10.55 -10.17 6.59
C SER A 140 -10.62 -8.82 5.90
N VAL A 141 -9.73 -7.91 6.31
CA VAL A 141 -9.42 -6.70 5.57
C VAL A 141 -8.03 -6.86 4.99
N SER A 142 -7.90 -6.64 3.69
CA SER A 142 -6.59 -6.53 3.04
C SER A 142 -6.41 -5.14 2.47
N VAL A 143 -5.18 -4.65 2.62
CA VAL A 143 -4.71 -3.39 2.06
C VAL A 143 -3.42 -3.73 1.33
N SER A 144 -3.35 -3.40 0.04
CA SER A 144 -2.13 -3.58 -0.75
C SER A 144 -1.94 -2.42 -1.72
N ILE A 145 -0.69 -2.14 -2.08
CA ILE A 145 -0.36 -1.09 -3.05
C ILE A 145 0.30 -1.76 -4.24
N SER A 146 -0.39 -1.74 -5.36
CA SER A 146 0.10 -2.16 -6.66
C SER A 146 0.93 -1.01 -7.24
N GLN A 147 2.17 -1.30 -7.63
CA GLN A 147 3.16 -0.33 -8.11
C GLN A 147 3.77 -0.74 -9.47
N GLU A 148 3.46 -1.94 -9.93
CA GLU A 148 3.93 -2.51 -11.19
C GLU A 148 3.46 -1.71 -12.41
N GLY A 149 2.36 -0.96 -12.29
CA GLY A 149 1.92 -0.02 -13.32
C GLY A 149 2.93 1.09 -13.57
N VAL A 150 3.70 1.48 -12.54
CA VAL A 150 4.68 2.59 -12.56
C VAL A 150 6.10 2.10 -12.86
N ALA A 151 6.41 0.87 -12.46
CA ALA A 151 7.71 0.26 -12.70
C ALA A 151 7.93 0.08 -14.21
N ALA A 152 8.88 0.82 -14.77
CA ALA A 152 9.23 0.66 -16.18
C ALA A 152 9.77 -0.75 -16.44
N ARG A 153 9.20 -1.45 -17.41
CA ARG A 153 9.70 -2.74 -17.90
C ARG A 153 10.92 -2.60 -18.82
N ASP A 154 11.64 -1.48 -18.71
CA ASP A 154 12.88 -1.24 -19.46
C ASP A 154 14.01 -2.09 -18.84
N PRO A 155 14.61 -3.03 -19.59
CA PRO A 155 15.72 -3.85 -19.10
C PRO A 155 16.89 -3.02 -18.58
N ALA A 156 17.13 -1.81 -19.13
CA ALA A 156 18.22 -0.92 -18.69
C ALA A 156 18.01 -0.37 -17.27
N LEU A 157 16.80 -0.47 -16.73
CA LEU A 157 16.44 -0.03 -15.39
C LEU A 157 16.24 -1.19 -14.41
N ALA A 158 16.30 -2.45 -14.86
CA ALA A 158 15.97 -3.62 -14.04
C ALA A 158 16.76 -3.67 -12.72
N ASP A 159 18.06 -3.40 -12.75
CA ASP A 159 18.94 -3.43 -11.57
C ASP A 159 18.96 -2.12 -10.78
N THR A 160 18.18 -1.11 -11.19
CA THR A 160 18.15 0.18 -10.49
C THR A 160 17.36 0.09 -9.19
N ARG A 161 17.85 0.81 -8.17
CA ARG A 161 17.26 0.86 -6.83
C ARG A 161 15.88 1.50 -6.87
N TRP A 162 14.92 0.82 -6.27
CA TRP A 162 13.55 1.29 -6.06
C TRP A 162 13.21 1.27 -4.57
N GLU A 163 12.62 2.35 -4.10
CA GLU A 163 12.13 2.48 -2.72
C GLU A 163 10.74 3.08 -2.71
N SER A 164 9.85 2.47 -1.95
CA SER A 164 8.48 2.92 -1.77
C SER A 164 8.28 3.32 -0.32
N TRP A 165 7.76 4.52 -0.11
CA TRP A 165 7.53 5.11 1.18
C TRP A 165 6.08 5.57 1.26
N LEU A 166 5.43 5.29 2.38
CA LEU A 166 4.03 5.60 2.59
C LEU A 166 3.87 6.62 3.71
N ARG A 167 2.98 7.58 3.48
CA ARG A 167 2.46 8.47 4.52
C ARG A 167 0.95 8.31 4.57
N VAL A 168 0.44 7.96 5.74
CA VAL A 168 -1.00 7.76 5.96
C VAL A 168 -1.61 8.99 6.64
N SER A 169 -0.85 9.64 7.51
CA SER A 169 -1.17 10.95 8.10
C SER A 169 0.07 11.83 8.10
N ARG A 170 -0.13 13.15 8.06
CA ARG A 170 0.97 14.14 8.20
C ARG A 170 1.73 13.98 9.51
N ALA A 171 1.05 13.63 10.60
CA ALA A 171 1.67 13.51 11.93
C ALA A 171 2.69 12.37 12.02
N ASP A 172 2.48 11.30 11.24
CA ASP A 172 3.35 10.11 11.26
C ASP A 172 4.56 10.22 10.32
N GLY A 173 4.54 11.18 9.38
CA GLY A 173 5.55 11.28 8.32
C GLY A 173 5.55 10.07 7.37
N PHE A 174 6.59 10.00 6.53
CA PHE A 174 6.80 8.85 5.64
C PHE A 174 7.51 7.71 6.37
N PHE A 175 7.08 6.48 6.07
CA PHE A 175 7.80 5.26 6.43
C PHE A 175 7.95 4.35 5.21
N GLU A 176 9.10 3.69 5.11
CA GLU A 176 9.42 2.82 3.98
C GLU A 176 8.53 1.57 4.01
N ILE A 177 7.86 1.23 2.92
CA ILE A 177 7.02 0.02 2.85
C ILE A 177 7.68 -1.10 2.03
N TRP A 178 8.64 -0.74 1.18
CA TRP A 178 9.32 -1.69 0.32
C TRP A 178 10.61 -1.07 -0.23
N SER A 179 11.67 -1.87 -0.34
CA SER A 179 12.84 -1.53 -1.15
C SER A 179 13.45 -2.74 -1.83
N GLY A 180 14.12 -2.51 -2.96
CA GLY A 180 14.70 -3.54 -3.81
C GLY A 180 15.15 -2.96 -5.15
N THR A 181 15.18 -3.79 -6.18
CA THR A 181 15.39 -3.35 -7.57
C THR A 181 14.07 -3.30 -8.35
N ILE A 182 14.03 -2.60 -9.49
CA ILE A 182 12.86 -2.65 -10.37
C ILE A 182 12.57 -4.10 -10.83
N GLY A 183 13.61 -4.89 -11.09
CA GLY A 183 13.50 -6.31 -11.42
C GLY A 183 12.83 -7.11 -10.30
N ASP A 184 13.21 -6.88 -9.03
CA ASP A 184 12.57 -7.51 -7.87
C ASP A 184 11.08 -7.16 -7.78
N LEU A 185 10.74 -5.87 -7.98
CA LEU A 185 9.36 -5.39 -7.92
C LEU A 185 8.49 -6.05 -8.99
N LEU A 186 8.98 -6.11 -10.23
CA LEU A 186 8.27 -6.74 -11.35
C LEU A 186 8.13 -8.26 -11.15
N ALA A 187 9.19 -8.94 -10.66
CA ALA A 187 9.13 -10.36 -10.36
C ALA A 187 8.13 -10.69 -9.23
N GLN A 188 8.00 -9.82 -8.22
CA GLN A 188 7.00 -9.97 -7.16
C GLN A 188 5.56 -9.75 -7.68
N ALA A 189 5.38 -8.77 -8.57
CA ALA A 189 4.08 -8.53 -9.21
C ALA A 189 3.64 -9.72 -10.08
N ASP A 190 4.56 -10.33 -10.83
CA ASP A 190 4.26 -11.48 -11.68
C ASP A 190 3.97 -12.77 -10.85
N LYS A 191 4.52 -12.89 -9.63
CA LYS A 191 4.25 -14.00 -8.70
C LYS A 191 3.00 -13.80 -7.85
N SER A 192 2.52 -12.57 -7.71
CA SER A 192 1.30 -12.29 -6.95
C SER A 192 0.10 -12.74 -7.78
N PRO A 193 -0.80 -13.60 -7.26
CA PRO A 193 -1.98 -13.97 -8.00
C PRO A 193 -2.77 -12.71 -8.33
N LYS A 194 -3.04 -12.50 -9.63
CA LYS A 194 -4.02 -11.53 -10.10
C LYS A 194 -5.37 -11.98 -9.54
N GLN A 195 -5.74 -11.51 -8.35
CA GLN A 195 -7.08 -11.68 -7.80
C GLN A 195 -8.05 -10.79 -8.57
#